data_AF-A0A502LKL1-F1
#
_entry.id   AF-A0A502LKL1-F1
#
_cell.length_a   1.000
_cell.length_b   1.000
_cell.length_c   1.000
_cell.angle_alpha   90.00
_cell.angle_beta   90.00
_cell.angle_gamma   90.00
#
_symmetry.space_group_name_H-M   'P 1'
#
loop_
_entity.id
_entity.type
_entity.pdbx_description
1 polymer ?
#
loop_
_entity_poly.entity_id
_entity_poly.type
_entity_poly.pdbx_seq_one_letter_code
_entity_poly.pdbx_strand_id
1 'polypeptide(L)'
;MTQPNEITLKIPLHKFQTLMLFYVRETLNKNGKSVLICVKDVKEYWLVLNSYTRECIEHNVKSHVNENGYLLKSDYFKDDLTAWSELANWIDENRSSTSTTAITAKPLVPVLSVVNLGKQK
;
A
#
# COMPACT_ATOMS: atom_id res chain seq x y z
N MET A 1 -25.80 -17.98 13.28
CA MET A 1 -24.55 -17.40 12.75
C MET A 1 -24.76 -17.14 11.27
N THR A 2 -24.92 -15.89 10.85
CA THR A 2 -25.03 -15.51 9.44
C THR A 2 -23.64 -15.51 8.82
N GLN A 3 -23.42 -16.31 7.78
CA GLN A 3 -22.17 -16.26 7.03
C GLN A 3 -21.98 -14.86 6.42
N PRO A 4 -20.77 -14.29 6.45
CA PRO A 4 -20.50 -13.03 5.76
C PRO A 4 -20.75 -13.21 4.26
N ASN A 5 -21.46 -12.27 3.63
CA ASN A 5 -21.63 -12.25 2.19
C ASN A 5 -20.31 -11.83 1.53
N GLU A 6 -19.58 -12.80 1.01
CA GLU A 6 -18.33 -12.59 0.28
C GLU A 6 -18.61 -12.26 -1.19
N ILE A 7 -17.87 -11.31 -1.77
CA ILE A 7 -17.94 -10.99 -3.20
C ILE A 7 -16.55 -11.20 -3.81
N THR A 8 -16.45 -12.11 -4.77
CA THR A 8 -15.21 -12.34 -5.53
C THR A 8 -15.09 -11.32 -6.67
N LEU A 9 -14.09 -10.45 -6.59
CA LEU A 9 -13.77 -9.49 -7.64
C LEU A 9 -12.58 -9.98 -8.47
N LYS A 10 -12.72 -9.97 -9.79
CA LYS A 10 -11.61 -10.23 -10.72
C LYS A 10 -11.10 -8.89 -11.26
N ILE A 11 -9.93 -8.48 -10.80
CA ILE A 11 -9.26 -7.26 -11.29
C ILE A 11 -8.09 -7.68 -12.17
N PRO A 12 -7.98 -7.15 -13.40
CA PRO A 12 -6.78 -7.35 -14.21
C PRO A 12 -5.54 -6.85 -13.47
N LEU A 13 -4.48 -7.65 -13.44
CA LEU A 13 -3.25 -7.35 -12.70
C LEU A 13 -2.70 -5.94 -13.00
N HIS A 14 -2.68 -5.53 -14.27
CA HIS A 14 -2.22 -4.19 -14.66
C HIS A 14 -3.07 -3.08 -14.03
N LYS A 15 -4.39 -3.26 -13.91
CA LYS A 15 -5.26 -2.29 -13.24
C LYS A 15 -4.98 -2.23 -11.75
N PHE A 16 -4.78 -3.38 -11.10
CA PHE A 16 -4.40 -3.43 -9.69
C PHE A 16 -3.08 -2.68 -9.43
N GLN A 17 -2.06 -2.92 -10.27
CA GLN A 17 -0.76 -2.24 -10.16
C GLN A 17 -0.89 -0.71 -10.33
N THR A 18 -1.69 -0.27 -11.31
CA THR A 18 -2.03 1.16 -11.49
C THR A 18 -2.75 1.73 -10.27
N LEU A 19 -3.73 1.01 -9.70
CA LEU A 19 -4.46 1.45 -8.51
C LEU A 19 -3.55 1.55 -7.29
N MET A 20 -2.63 0.60 -7.09
CA MET A 20 -1.63 0.67 -6.01
C MET A 20 -0.74 1.91 -6.14
N LEU A 21 -0.28 2.24 -7.35
CA LEU A 21 0.52 3.45 -7.57
C LEU A 21 -0.26 4.73 -7.23
N PHE A 22 -1.51 4.83 -7.69
CA PHE A 22 -2.36 5.99 -7.37
C PHE A 22 -2.66 6.06 -5.88
N TYR A 23 -2.97 4.93 -5.26
CA TYR A 23 -3.23 4.85 -3.82
C TYR A 23 -2.05 5.38 -3.00
N VAL A 24 -0.82 4.98 -3.33
CA VAL A 24 0.39 5.51 -2.67
C VAL A 24 0.48 7.02 -2.87
N ARG A 25 0.41 7.51 -4.11
CA ARG A 25 0.52 8.95 -4.43
C ARG A 25 -0.48 9.81 -3.67
N GLU A 26 -1.73 9.38 -3.62
CA GLU A 26 -2.80 10.07 -2.89
C GLU A 26 -2.60 10.04 -1.37
N THR A 27 -1.86 9.05 -0.86
CA THR A 27 -1.64 8.90 0.59
C THR A 27 -0.40 9.64 1.08
N LEU A 28 0.55 9.99 0.20
CA LEU A 28 1.76 10.76 0.58
C LEU A 28 1.41 12.07 1.29
N ASN A 29 0.34 12.76 0.88
CA ASN A 29 -0.09 14.02 1.48
C ASN A 29 -1.17 13.86 2.56
N LYS A 30 -1.40 12.63 3.04
CA LYS A 30 -2.35 12.30 4.11
C LYS A 30 -1.60 11.91 5.37
N ASN A 31 -2.35 11.81 6.46
CA ASN A 31 -1.79 11.67 7.80
C ASN A 31 -2.53 10.59 8.60
N GLY A 32 -1.88 10.07 9.63
CA GLY A 32 -2.43 9.10 10.57
C GLY A 32 -2.72 7.74 9.92
N LYS A 33 -3.88 7.15 10.28
CA LYS A 33 -4.20 5.76 9.94
C LYS A 33 -4.08 5.41 8.46
N SER A 34 -4.35 6.35 7.55
CA SER A 34 -4.22 6.10 6.11
C SER A 34 -2.78 5.79 5.70
N VAL A 35 -1.79 6.47 6.29
CA VAL A 35 -0.37 6.25 6.02
C VAL A 35 0.03 4.85 6.47
N LEU A 36 -0.33 4.48 7.70
CA LEU A 36 0.00 3.17 8.26
C LEU A 36 -0.59 2.02 7.45
N ILE A 37 -1.84 2.15 7.01
CA ILE A 37 -2.49 1.15 6.14
C ILE A 37 -1.78 1.08 4.79
N CYS A 38 -1.47 2.23 4.19
CA CYS A 38 -0.81 2.25 2.88
C CYS A 38 0.58 1.61 2.93
N VAL A 39 1.38 1.94 3.94
CA VAL A 39 2.70 1.36 4.14
C VAL A 39 2.60 -0.17 4.30
N LYS A 40 1.62 -0.65 5.06
CA LYS A 40 1.37 -2.08 5.22
C LYS A 40 0.99 -2.74 3.90
N ASP A 41 0.05 -2.16 3.16
CA ASP A 41 -0.45 -2.71 1.90
C ASP A 41 0.65 -2.72 0.82
N VAL A 42 1.51 -1.70 0.75
CA VAL A 42 2.67 -1.69 -0.16
C VAL A 42 3.59 -2.88 0.13
N LYS A 43 3.89 -3.14 1.41
CA LYS A 43 4.71 -4.30 1.80
C LYS A 43 4.02 -5.62 1.46
N GLU A 44 2.72 -5.73 1.73
CA GLU A 44 1.92 -6.94 1.47
C GLU A 44 1.87 -7.31 -0.02
N TYR A 45 1.65 -6.33 -0.90
CA TYR A 45 1.51 -6.56 -2.34
C TYR A 45 2.79 -6.37 -3.13
N TRP A 46 3.92 -6.07 -2.49
CA TRP A 46 5.18 -5.74 -3.14
C TRP A 46 5.55 -6.74 -4.25
N LEU A 47 5.46 -8.04 -3.94
CA LEU A 47 5.83 -9.12 -4.86
C LEU A 47 4.94 -9.23 -6.10
N VAL A 48 3.70 -8.73 -6.02
CA VAL A 48 2.71 -8.71 -7.11
C VAL A 48 2.94 -7.54 -8.06
N LEU A 49 3.60 -6.48 -7.59
CA LEU A 49 3.91 -5.31 -8.41
C LEU A 49 4.99 -5.64 -9.45
N ASN A 50 4.85 -5.06 -10.64
CA ASN A 50 5.88 -5.09 -11.67
C ASN A 50 7.01 -4.10 -11.33
N SER A 51 8.17 -4.25 -12.00
CA SER A 51 9.35 -3.40 -11.75
C SER A 51 9.04 -1.91 -11.89
N TYR A 52 8.36 -1.52 -12.98
CA TYR A 52 8.00 -0.11 -13.23
C TYR A 52 7.19 0.49 -12.07
N THR A 53 6.20 -0.24 -11.56
CA THR A 53 5.35 0.23 -10.46
C THR A 53 6.15 0.36 -9.17
N ARG A 54 7.05 -0.60 -8.89
CA ARG A 54 7.94 -0.56 -7.73
C ARG A 54 8.90 0.61 -7.79
N GLU A 55 9.53 0.86 -8.94
CA GLU A 55 10.42 2.00 -9.18
C GLU A 55 9.68 3.33 -8.98
N CYS A 56 8.45 3.44 -9.48
CA CYS A 56 7.62 4.63 -9.28
C CYS A 56 7.29 4.86 -7.79
N ILE A 57 6.93 3.79 -7.06
CA ILE A 57 6.64 3.88 -5.62
C ILE A 57 7.90 4.27 -4.85
N GLU A 58 9.03 3.59 -5.10
CA GLU A 58 10.32 3.90 -4.50
C GLU A 58 10.67 5.39 -4.69
N HIS A 59 10.58 5.87 -5.92
CA HIS A 59 10.86 7.27 -6.24
C HIS A 59 9.95 8.22 -5.48
N ASN A 60 8.63 8.02 -5.53
CA ASN A 60 7.69 8.94 -4.88
C ASN A 60 7.87 8.97 -3.35
N VAL A 61 8.08 7.81 -2.72
CA VAL A 61 8.30 7.70 -1.27
C VAL A 61 9.60 8.39 -0.87
N LYS A 62 10.70 8.12 -1.56
CA LYS A 62 12.00 8.76 -1.28
C LYS A 62 11.95 10.27 -1.47
N SER A 63 11.35 10.75 -2.56
CA SER A 63 11.18 12.19 -2.80
C SER A 63 10.35 12.83 -1.69
N HIS A 64 9.23 12.22 -1.29
CA HIS A 64 8.40 12.73 -0.20
C HIS A 64 9.16 12.82 1.13
N VAL A 65 9.91 11.78 1.50
CA VAL A 65 10.72 11.77 2.74
C VAL A 65 11.80 12.85 2.70
N ASN A 66 12.49 13.02 1.57
CA ASN A 66 13.54 14.02 1.41
C ASN A 66 12.98 15.45 1.48
N GLU A 67 11.89 15.73 0.77
CA GLU A 67 11.25 17.04 0.72
C GLU A 67 10.66 17.45 2.07
N ASN A 68 10.17 16.47 2.84
CA ASN A 68 9.47 16.71 4.10
C ASN A 68 10.30 16.41 5.36
N GLY A 69 11.58 16.07 5.23
CA GLY A 69 12.46 15.69 6.35
C GLY A 69 12.48 16.69 7.51
N TYR A 70 12.22 17.97 7.24
CA TYR A 70 12.11 19.01 8.27
C TYR A 70 10.92 18.80 9.24
N LEU A 71 9.89 18.06 8.83
CA LEU A 71 8.71 17.74 9.64
C LEU A 71 8.95 16.64 10.68
N LEU A 72 10.12 15.98 10.69
CA LEU A 72 10.47 14.99 11.74
C LEU A 72 10.51 15.58 13.15
N LYS A 73 10.63 16.90 13.26
CA LYS A 73 10.55 17.64 14.54
C LYS A 73 9.13 17.99 14.96
N SER A 74 8.14 17.74 14.10
CA SER A 74 6.74 18.04 14.38
C SER A 74 6.09 16.94 15.20
N ASP A 75 5.40 17.30 16.29
CA ASP A 75 4.60 16.34 17.07
C ASP A 75 3.41 15.76 16.28
N TYR A 76 3.03 16.38 15.16
CA TYR A 76 1.86 15.99 14.37
C TYR A 76 2.22 15.11 13.17
N PHE A 77 3.34 15.37 12.50
CA PHE A 77 3.71 14.69 11.25
C PHE A 77 4.83 13.66 11.40
N LYS A 78 5.53 13.66 12.55
CA LYS A 78 6.71 12.82 12.76
C LYS A 78 6.41 11.34 12.52
N ASP A 79 5.33 10.81 13.09
CA ASP A 79 5.03 9.38 13.01
C ASP A 79 4.75 8.93 11.58
N ASP A 80 3.99 9.74 10.82
CA ASP A 80 3.69 9.46 9.41
C ASP A 80 4.95 9.48 8.54
N LEU A 81 5.79 10.49 8.74
CA LEU A 81 7.04 10.65 8.00
C LEU A 81 8.06 9.56 8.38
N THR A 82 8.09 9.14 9.65
CA THR A 82 8.85 7.98 10.10
C THR A 82 8.37 6.71 9.40
N ALA A 83 7.06 6.48 9.29
CA ALA A 83 6.52 5.32 8.59
C ALA A 83 6.90 5.30 7.10
N TRP A 84 6.86 6.45 6.41
CA TRP A 84 7.33 6.56 5.03
C TRP A 84 8.84 6.32 4.90
N SER A 85 9.65 6.83 5.83
CA SER A 85 11.10 6.62 5.87
C SER A 85 11.45 5.13 6.08
N GLU A 86 10.76 4.45 7.00
CA GLU A 86 10.90 3.02 7.21
C GLU A 86 10.50 2.20 5.97
N LEU A 87 9.46 2.63 5.24
CA LEU A 87 9.11 2.00 3.97
C LEU A 87 10.21 2.20 2.92
N ALA A 88 10.80 3.39 2.81
CA ALA A 88 11.89 3.65 1.88
C ALA A 88 13.08 2.70 2.12
N ASN A 89 13.49 2.55 3.38
CA ASN A 89 14.58 1.63 3.76
C ASN A 89 14.22 0.18 3.43
N TRP A 90 13.00 -0.24 3.79
CA TRP A 90 12.53 -1.60 3.50
C TRP A 90 12.50 -1.90 1.99
N ILE A 91 12.11 -0.93 1.15
CA ILE A 91 12.13 -1.09 -0.31
C ILE A 91 13.56 -1.31 -0.82
N ASP A 92 14.54 -0.57 -0.30
CA ASP A 92 15.94 -0.73 -0.69
C ASP A 92 16.48 -2.12 -0.33
N GLU A 93 16.13 -2.63 0.84
CA GLU A 93 16.46 -3.99 1.28
C GLU A 93 15.80 -5.08 0.40
N ASN A 94 14.62 -4.80 -0.14
CA ASN A 94 13.81 -5.75 -0.93
C ASN A 94 13.81 -5.44 -2.44
N ARG A 95 14.77 -4.65 -2.92
CA ARG A 95 14.88 -4.25 -4.32
C ARG A 95 15.14 -5.45 -5.25
N SER A 96 15.96 -6.40 -4.81
CA SER A 96 16.32 -7.60 -5.57
C SER A 96 15.25 -8.70 -5.53
N SER A 97 14.17 -8.52 -4.76
CA SER A 97 13.08 -9.49 -4.69
C SER A 97 12.41 -9.64 -6.05
N THR A 98 12.55 -10.82 -6.65
CA THR A 98 11.98 -11.09 -7.97
C THR A 98 10.45 -11.03 -7.93
N SER A 99 9.86 -10.36 -8.92
CA SER A 99 8.41 -10.37 -9.12
C SER A 99 7.95 -11.80 -9.31
N THR A 100 7.02 -12.25 -8.49
CA THR A 100 6.55 -13.64 -8.50
C THR A 100 5.45 -13.77 -9.55
N THR A 101 5.80 -13.63 -10.83
CA THR A 101 4.89 -13.90 -11.95
C THR A 101 4.69 -15.39 -12.22
N ALA A 102 5.33 -16.27 -11.44
CA ALA A 102 5.22 -17.72 -11.55
C ALA A 102 4.95 -18.38 -10.18
N ILE A 103 3.75 -18.20 -9.63
CA ILE A 103 3.18 -19.21 -8.73
C ILE A 103 1.83 -19.62 -9.30
N THR A 104 1.78 -20.86 -9.75
CA THR A 104 0.57 -21.67 -9.83
C THR A 104 -0.23 -21.54 -8.52
N ALA A 105 -1.33 -20.78 -8.61
CA ALA A 105 -2.53 -20.85 -7.80
C ALA A 105 -2.39 -20.98 -6.27
N LYS A 106 -2.35 -19.83 -5.59
CA LYS A 106 -3.27 -19.59 -4.48
C LYS A 106 -3.89 -18.20 -4.70
N PRO A 107 -5.22 -18.05 -4.72
CA PRO A 107 -5.83 -16.75 -4.90
C PRO A 107 -5.34 -15.83 -3.77
N LEU A 108 -4.62 -14.76 -4.13
CA LEU A 108 -4.45 -13.61 -3.25
C LEU A 108 -5.81 -12.91 -3.22
N VAL A 109 -6.72 -13.43 -2.40
CA VAL A 109 -7.97 -12.75 -2.05
C VAL A 109 -7.78 -12.25 -0.63
N PRO A 110 -7.39 -10.99 -0.46
CA PRO A 110 -7.54 -10.32 0.82
C PRO A 110 -9.05 -10.13 1.01
N VAL A 111 -9.59 -10.85 1.99
CA VAL A 111 -11.00 -10.71 2.39
C VAL A 111 -11.11 -9.36 3.10
N LEU A 112 -11.55 -8.32 2.39
CA LEU A 112 -11.84 -7.01 2.97
C LEU A 112 -13.26 -7.02 3.55
N SER A 113 -13.38 -6.93 4.87
CA SER A 113 -14.64 -6.91 5.60
C SER A 113 -15.42 -5.62 5.30
N VAL A 114 -16.49 -5.70 4.52
CA VAL A 114 -17.41 -4.56 4.29
C VAL A 114 -18.41 -4.48 5.46
N VAL A 115 -18.41 -3.37 6.19
CA VAL A 115 -19.42 -3.07 7.22
C VAL A 115 -20.71 -2.63 6.52
N ASN A 116 -21.78 -3.39 6.69
CA ASN A 116 -23.07 -3.09 6.09
C ASN A 116 -23.86 -2.16 7.03
N LEU A 117 -23.94 -0.87 6.71
CA LEU A 117 -24.85 0.10 7.35
C LEU A 117 -26.27 -0.10 6.80
N GLY A 118 -26.84 -1.28 7.04
CA GLY A 118 -28.22 -1.59 6.69
C GLY A 118 -29.18 -0.77 7.55
N LYS A 119 -30.00 0.04 6.87
CA LYS A 119 -31.12 0.89 7.34
C LYS A 119 -31.53 0.63 8.80
N GLN A 120 -31.19 1.59 9.67
CA GLN A 120 -31.83 1.71 10.98
C GLN A 120 -33.33 1.82 10.76
N LYS A 121 -34.06 0.86 11.33
CA LYS A 121 -35.52 0.87 11.41
C LYS A 121 -35.95 1.67 12.61
#